data_AF-A0A7Z9WZT3-F1
#
_entry.id   AF-A0A7Z9WZT3-F1
#
_cell.length_a   1.000
_cell.length_b   1.000
_cell.length_c   1.000
_cell.angle_alpha   90.00
_cell.angle_beta   90.00
_cell.angle_gamma   90.00
#
_symmetry.space_group_name_H-M   'P 1'
#
loop_
_entity.id
_entity.type
_entity.pdbx_description
1 polymer ?
#
loop_
_entity_poly.entity_id
_entity_poly.type
_entity_poly.pdbx_seq_one_letter_code
_entity_poly.pdbx_strand_id
1 'polypeptide(L)'
;AWAENKGFSAAVNGGIQAATAPFIFLLNNDTELDEYCLERLISAAELKTEFDFFSSKMLNYHDRSVLDGAGDAFMRGGVGYRIGTMEKDSEYYSTARQVFGACAGAALYRSEFFEELGLFDEDFFAYLEDVDINIRANSRGKKCWYVPDARVYHIGSATTGSKINSFTVSLSTRNNLCLIVKNYPFSLLFRFAPAICIYQFFWLCFVIKKRQFVAYVQGLFKFIKIFPLMIGKRTSNLSAQTLDYHELAKLMNKAEGEVIQSIMQRREARGQGNQLFSFYQRLFLSGK
;
A
#
# COMPACT_ATOMS: atom_id res chain seq x y z
N ALA A 1 -22.97 -14.20 -7.45
CA ALA A 1 -21.68 -14.28 -8.17
C ALA A 1 -21.79 -13.51 -9.48
N TRP A 2 -20.76 -12.75 -9.86
CA TRP A 2 -20.77 -11.98 -11.11
C TRP A 2 -20.38 -12.84 -12.31
N ALA A 3 -20.89 -12.49 -13.50
CA ALA A 3 -20.59 -13.18 -14.75
C ALA A 3 -19.17 -12.92 -15.27
N GLU A 4 -18.50 -11.86 -14.77
CA GLU A 4 -17.16 -11.46 -15.17
C GLU A 4 -16.33 -11.01 -13.95
N ASN A 5 -15.01 -11.11 -14.04
CA ASN A 5 -14.08 -10.67 -13.00
C ASN A 5 -14.07 -9.14 -12.90
N LYS A 6 -14.58 -8.59 -11.80
CA LYS A 6 -14.62 -7.14 -11.51
C LYS A 6 -13.40 -6.62 -10.73
N GLY A 7 -12.43 -7.48 -10.44
CA GLY A 7 -11.23 -7.13 -9.68
C GLY A 7 -11.43 -7.23 -8.17
N PHE A 8 -10.34 -6.95 -7.45
CA PHE A 8 -10.28 -6.98 -5.99
C PHE A 8 -11.23 -5.96 -5.37
N SER A 9 -11.13 -4.68 -5.77
CA SER A 9 -11.85 -3.57 -5.12
C SER A 9 -13.36 -3.81 -5.09
N ALA A 10 -13.94 -4.18 -6.24
CA ALA A 10 -15.37 -4.47 -6.31
C ALA A 10 -15.73 -5.67 -5.41
N ALA A 11 -14.97 -6.76 -5.49
CA ALA A 11 -15.25 -7.99 -4.75
C ALA A 11 -15.25 -7.75 -3.22
N VAL A 12 -14.25 -7.02 -2.72
CA VAL A 12 -14.19 -6.68 -1.29
C VAL A 12 -15.27 -5.68 -0.89
N ASN A 13 -15.59 -4.70 -1.75
CA ASN A 13 -16.68 -3.76 -1.49
C ASN A 13 -18.03 -4.46 -1.31
N GLY A 14 -18.33 -5.45 -2.16
CA GLY A 14 -19.54 -6.26 -2.00
C GLY A 14 -19.59 -7.00 -0.67
N GLY A 15 -18.45 -7.51 -0.19
CA GLY A 15 -18.33 -8.12 1.13
C GLY A 15 -18.51 -7.11 2.27
N ILE A 16 -17.87 -5.94 2.18
CA ILE A 16 -17.98 -4.84 3.16
C ILE A 16 -19.44 -4.38 3.29
N GLN A 17 -20.14 -4.19 2.17
CA GLN A 17 -21.54 -3.74 2.15
C GLN A 17 -22.51 -4.78 2.70
N ALA A 18 -22.19 -6.08 2.58
CA ALA A 18 -23.01 -7.16 3.13
C ALA A 18 -22.70 -7.44 4.61
N ALA A 19 -21.60 -6.91 5.15
CA ALA A 19 -21.19 -7.14 6.52
C ALA A 19 -22.07 -6.34 7.50
N THR A 20 -22.40 -6.96 8.63
CA THR A 20 -23.20 -6.37 9.72
C THR A 20 -22.47 -6.37 11.07
N ALA A 21 -21.28 -6.97 11.11
CA ALA A 21 -20.44 -7.02 12.29
C ALA A 21 -19.81 -5.64 12.59
N PRO A 22 -19.40 -5.37 13.84
CA PRO A 22 -18.70 -4.14 14.21
C PRO A 22 -17.26 -4.06 13.64
N PHE A 23 -16.71 -5.20 13.25
CA PHE A 23 -15.39 -5.30 12.62
C PHE A 23 -15.50 -6.09 11.31
N ILE A 24 -14.73 -5.66 10.33
CA ILE A 24 -14.61 -6.30 9.01
C ILE A 24 -13.17 -6.76 8.84
N PHE A 25 -12.97 -8.06 8.74
CA PHE A 25 -11.67 -8.64 8.43
C PHE A 25 -11.59 -8.98 6.95
N LEU A 26 -10.73 -8.26 6.22
CA LEU A 26 -10.40 -8.62 4.85
C LEU A 26 -9.33 -9.70 4.85
N LEU A 27 -9.59 -10.78 4.12
CA LEU A 27 -8.70 -11.93 4.02
C LEU A 27 -8.67 -12.44 2.58
N ASN A 28 -7.48 -12.48 1.98
CA ASN A 28 -7.30 -13.07 0.67
C ASN A 28 -7.47 -14.58 0.69
N ASN A 29 -7.92 -15.13 -0.44
CA ASN A 29 -8.16 -16.57 -0.60
C ASN A 29 -6.87 -17.41 -0.74
N ASP A 30 -5.70 -16.80 -0.82
CA ASP A 30 -4.38 -17.44 -0.90
C ASP A 30 -3.56 -17.28 0.39
N THR A 31 -4.27 -17.30 1.53
CA THR A 31 -3.68 -17.15 2.87
C THR A 31 -4.05 -18.31 3.79
N GLU A 32 -3.19 -18.58 4.78
CA GLU A 32 -3.44 -19.45 5.93
C GLU A 32 -3.27 -18.60 7.19
N LEU A 33 -4.25 -18.65 8.10
CA LEU A 33 -4.21 -17.93 9.37
C LEU A 33 -3.50 -18.76 10.44
N ASP A 34 -2.72 -18.09 11.28
CA ASP A 34 -2.37 -18.63 12.59
C ASP A 34 -3.63 -18.79 13.46
N GLU A 35 -3.64 -19.81 14.33
CA GLU A 35 -4.80 -20.20 15.15
C GLU A 35 -5.42 -19.03 15.93
N TYR A 36 -4.58 -18.14 16.47
CA TYR A 36 -5.03 -17.00 17.27
C TYR A 36 -5.07 -15.68 16.51
N CYS A 37 -4.84 -15.68 15.19
CA CYS A 37 -4.66 -14.44 14.41
C CYS A 37 -5.85 -13.48 14.58
N LEU A 38 -7.08 -13.95 14.40
CA LEU A 38 -8.26 -13.10 14.48
C LEU A 38 -8.53 -12.64 15.92
N GLU A 39 -8.34 -13.51 16.91
CA GLU A 39 -8.45 -13.16 18.34
C GLU A 39 -7.49 -12.03 18.71
N ARG A 40 -6.24 -12.10 18.24
CA ARG A 40 -5.23 -11.06 18.49
C ARG A 40 -5.58 -9.73 17.81
N LEU A 41 -6.15 -9.76 16.61
CA LEU A 41 -6.62 -8.55 15.93
C LEU A 41 -7.79 -7.90 16.68
N ILE A 42 -8.79 -8.68 17.09
CA ILE A 42 -9.94 -8.19 17.86
C ILE A 42 -9.49 -7.64 19.21
N SER A 43 -8.66 -8.38 19.94
CA SER A 43 -8.12 -7.93 21.23
C SER A 43 -7.36 -6.61 21.10
N ALA A 44 -6.55 -6.46 20.03
CA ALA A 44 -5.88 -5.20 19.75
C ALA A 44 -6.88 -4.08 19.44
N ALA A 45 -7.92 -4.36 18.66
CA ALA A 45 -8.95 -3.38 18.33
C ALA A 45 -9.79 -2.92 19.52
N GLU A 46 -10.08 -3.81 20.47
CA GLU A 46 -10.79 -3.45 21.70
C GLU A 46 -9.91 -2.60 22.63
N LEU A 47 -8.61 -2.88 22.69
CA LEU A 47 -7.66 -2.14 23.55
C LEU A 47 -7.20 -0.81 22.94
N LYS A 48 -7.18 -0.70 21.61
CA LYS A 48 -6.65 0.44 20.85
C LYS A 48 -7.78 1.21 20.16
N THR A 49 -8.67 1.77 20.97
CA THR A 49 -9.86 2.50 20.52
C THR A 49 -9.53 3.75 19.69
N GLU A 50 -8.32 4.29 19.82
CA GLU A 50 -7.83 5.45 19.06
C GLU A 50 -7.34 5.11 17.62
N PHE A 51 -7.38 3.83 17.23
CA PHE A 51 -7.02 3.34 15.90
C PHE A 51 -8.24 2.76 15.17
N ASP A 52 -8.30 2.99 13.86
CA ASP A 52 -9.47 2.68 13.03
C ASP A 52 -9.33 1.35 12.28
N PHE A 53 -8.09 0.91 12.03
CA PHE A 53 -7.78 -0.32 11.32
C PHE A 53 -6.44 -0.93 11.74
N PHE A 54 -6.28 -2.22 11.49
CA PHE A 54 -5.23 -3.05 12.07
C PHE A 54 -4.58 -3.93 11.01
N SER A 55 -3.25 -3.83 10.90
CA SER A 55 -2.46 -4.67 10.00
C SER A 55 -1.98 -5.93 10.72
N SER A 56 -2.17 -7.08 10.09
CA SER A 56 -1.54 -8.33 10.51
C SER A 56 -0.04 -8.36 10.14
N LYS A 57 0.72 -9.29 10.75
CA LYS A 57 2.04 -9.73 10.27
C LYS A 57 1.84 -10.76 9.18
N MET A 58 2.21 -10.41 7.94
CA MET A 58 2.15 -11.33 6.81
C MET A 58 3.53 -11.97 6.59
N LEU A 59 3.58 -13.30 6.66
CA LEU A 59 4.76 -14.14 6.43
C LEU A 59 4.61 -14.88 5.11
N ASN A 60 5.73 -15.23 4.49
CA ASN A 60 5.69 -16.10 3.31
C ASN A 60 5.21 -17.51 3.70
N TYR A 61 4.31 -18.07 2.92
CA TYR A 61 3.74 -19.40 3.20
C TYR A 61 4.78 -20.52 3.15
N HIS A 62 5.67 -20.48 2.15
CA HIS A 62 6.66 -21.53 1.92
C HIS A 62 7.89 -21.39 2.81
N ASP A 63 8.27 -20.16 3.15
CA ASP A 63 9.32 -19.86 4.13
C ASP A 63 8.78 -18.90 5.19
N ARG A 64 8.19 -19.50 6.24
CA ARG A 64 7.56 -18.77 7.35
C ARG A 64 8.55 -17.94 8.19
N SER A 65 9.86 -18.01 7.90
CA SER A 65 10.87 -17.14 8.52
C SER A 65 11.07 -15.81 7.78
N VAL A 66 10.43 -15.64 6.61
CA VAL A 66 10.54 -14.45 5.77
C VAL A 66 9.22 -13.69 5.77
N LEU A 67 9.31 -12.37 5.92
CA LEU A 67 8.16 -11.49 5.81
C LEU A 67 7.69 -11.35 4.37
N ASP A 68 6.37 -11.45 4.20
CA ASP A 68 5.69 -10.90 3.04
C ASP A 68 5.41 -9.40 3.25
N GLY A 69 5.03 -9.00 4.47
CA GLY A 69 4.86 -7.61 4.89
C GLY A 69 4.54 -7.43 6.38
N ALA A 70 4.96 -6.31 6.96
CA ALA A 70 4.74 -5.90 8.35
C ALA A 70 4.07 -4.50 8.42
N GLY A 71 3.03 -4.33 7.61
CA GLY A 71 2.38 -3.05 7.32
C GLY A 71 2.74 -2.50 5.93
N ASP A 72 1.89 -1.60 5.44
CA ASP A 72 2.04 -0.96 4.15
C ASP A 72 2.54 0.47 4.30
N ALA A 73 3.41 0.84 3.38
CA ALA A 73 3.86 2.19 3.14
C ALA A 73 3.91 2.42 1.63
N PHE A 74 4.40 3.58 1.21
CA PHE A 74 4.52 3.88 -0.20
C PHE A 74 5.64 4.88 -0.44
N MET A 75 6.22 4.83 -1.64
CA MET A 75 7.10 5.90 -2.13
C MET A 75 6.24 6.97 -2.79
N ARG A 76 6.57 8.24 -2.55
CA ARG A 76 5.77 9.39 -3.02
C ARG A 76 5.76 9.56 -4.53
N GLY A 77 6.54 8.74 -5.25
CA GLY A 77 6.44 8.55 -6.69
C GLY A 77 5.24 7.74 -7.16
N GLY A 78 4.36 7.31 -6.24
CA GLY A 78 3.14 6.58 -6.52
C GLY A 78 3.31 5.06 -6.46
N VAL A 79 4.06 4.55 -5.48
CA VAL A 79 4.49 3.15 -5.42
C VAL A 79 4.14 2.53 -4.08
N GLY A 80 3.32 1.49 -4.07
CA GLY A 80 3.10 0.70 -2.87
C GLY A 80 4.34 -0.09 -2.45
N TYR A 81 4.53 -0.24 -1.15
CA TYR A 81 5.61 -1.05 -0.61
C TYR A 81 5.19 -1.67 0.73
N ARG A 82 5.37 -2.98 0.85
CA ARG A 82 5.13 -3.72 2.09
C ARG A 82 6.41 -3.68 2.93
N ILE A 83 6.34 -3.06 4.11
CA ILE A 83 7.49 -2.93 5.00
C ILE A 83 8.00 -4.31 5.39
N GLY A 84 9.32 -4.52 5.32
CA GLY A 84 9.96 -5.81 5.62
C GLY A 84 9.84 -6.88 4.54
N THR A 85 9.21 -6.60 3.40
CA THR A 85 9.05 -7.61 2.34
C THR A 85 10.38 -8.22 1.89
N MET A 86 10.46 -9.56 1.90
CA MET A 86 11.67 -10.35 1.61
C MET A 86 12.81 -10.22 2.64
N GLU A 87 12.53 -9.69 3.83
CA GLU A 87 13.44 -9.71 4.98
C GLU A 87 13.11 -10.86 5.92
N LYS A 88 14.08 -11.29 6.74
CA LYS A 88 13.81 -12.27 7.79
C LYS A 88 12.95 -11.64 8.89
N ASP A 89 11.99 -12.39 9.42
CA ASP A 89 11.30 -12.02 10.64
C ASP A 89 12.32 -11.87 11.77
N SER A 90 12.17 -10.83 12.57
CA SER A 90 13.13 -10.43 13.59
C SER A 90 12.44 -9.71 14.75
N GLU A 91 13.19 -9.40 15.80
CA GLU A 91 12.68 -8.65 16.96
C GLU A 91 12.11 -7.28 16.56
N TYR A 92 12.69 -6.64 15.54
CA TYR A 92 12.18 -5.38 14.99
C TYR A 92 10.74 -5.51 14.49
N TYR A 93 10.41 -6.63 13.85
CA TYR A 93 9.07 -6.93 13.35
C TYR A 93 8.17 -7.60 14.39
N SER A 94 8.67 -7.80 15.60
CA SER A 94 7.89 -8.35 16.73
C SER A 94 7.33 -7.26 17.65
N THR A 95 7.56 -5.99 17.30
CA THR A 95 7.08 -4.84 18.09
C THR A 95 5.85 -4.21 17.44
N ALA A 96 4.76 -4.14 18.21
CA ALA A 96 3.53 -3.45 17.82
C ALA A 96 3.77 -1.94 17.71
N ARG A 97 3.23 -1.32 16.66
CA ARG A 97 3.45 0.10 16.38
C ARG A 97 2.38 0.65 15.44
N GLN A 98 2.25 1.98 15.42
CA GLN A 98 1.52 2.63 14.35
C GLN A 98 2.29 2.50 13.04
N VAL A 99 1.60 2.12 11.97
CA VAL A 99 2.12 2.06 10.60
C VAL A 99 1.32 2.99 9.69
N PHE A 100 1.84 3.28 8.49
CA PHE A 100 1.12 4.13 7.54
C PHE A 100 -0.18 3.48 7.06
N GLY A 101 -0.14 2.19 6.73
CA GLY A 101 -1.30 1.46 6.25
C GLY A 101 -1.22 -0.03 6.48
N ALA A 102 -2.24 -0.75 6.04
CA ALA A 102 -2.30 -2.20 6.07
C ALA A 102 -2.42 -2.74 4.64
N CYS A 103 -1.86 -3.93 4.40
CA CYS A 103 -2.16 -4.68 3.19
C CYS A 103 -3.58 -5.24 3.29
N ALA A 104 -4.42 -4.94 2.31
CA ALA A 104 -5.83 -5.36 2.33
C ALA A 104 -6.02 -6.88 2.17
N GLY A 105 -4.94 -7.63 1.93
CA GLY A 105 -4.97 -9.10 1.90
C GLY A 105 -5.13 -9.76 3.27
N ALA A 106 -4.85 -9.04 4.37
CA ALA A 106 -5.09 -9.50 5.74
C ALA A 106 -5.12 -8.30 6.71
N ALA A 107 -6.26 -7.64 6.82
CA ALA A 107 -6.42 -6.45 7.65
C ALA A 107 -7.81 -6.38 8.30
N LEU A 108 -7.85 -5.95 9.56
CA LEU A 108 -9.10 -5.73 10.30
C LEU A 108 -9.45 -4.25 10.30
N TYR A 109 -10.68 -3.92 9.98
CA TYR A 109 -11.21 -2.55 9.98
C TYR A 109 -12.38 -2.48 10.96
N ARG A 110 -12.55 -1.35 11.65
CA ARG A 110 -13.85 -1.03 12.26
C ARG A 110 -14.86 -0.77 11.14
N SER A 111 -16.12 -1.16 11.33
CA SER A 111 -17.12 -0.93 10.27
C SER A 111 -17.35 0.56 9.99
N GLU A 112 -17.30 1.40 11.03
CA GLU A 112 -17.38 2.87 10.93
C GLU A 112 -16.27 3.49 10.05
N PHE A 113 -15.12 2.80 9.90
CA PHE A 113 -14.06 3.25 9.00
C PHE A 113 -14.57 3.41 7.57
N PHE A 114 -15.37 2.46 7.08
CA PHE A 114 -15.88 2.50 5.70
C PHE A 114 -17.06 3.46 5.55
N GLU A 115 -17.84 3.69 6.60
CA GLU A 115 -18.91 4.69 6.61
C GLU A 115 -18.35 6.11 6.50
N GLU A 116 -17.28 6.40 7.26
CA GLU A 116 -16.66 7.72 7.27
C GLU A 116 -15.70 7.95 6.10
N LEU A 117 -14.92 6.93 5.72
CA LEU A 117 -13.91 7.06 4.67
C LEU A 117 -14.44 6.82 3.26
N GLY A 118 -15.47 5.98 3.15
CA GLY A 118 -15.88 5.36 1.90
C GLY A 118 -15.01 4.16 1.50
N LEU A 119 -15.59 3.33 0.63
CA LEU A 119 -15.09 2.02 0.20
C LEU A 119 -13.80 2.08 -0.64
N PHE A 120 -13.29 0.92 -1.07
CA PHE A 120 -12.20 0.85 -2.04
C PHE A 120 -12.65 1.44 -3.37
N ASP A 121 -11.73 2.10 -4.07
CA ASP A 121 -12.03 2.64 -5.38
C ASP A 121 -11.98 1.53 -6.44
N GLU A 122 -13.15 1.17 -6.95
CA GLU A 122 -13.32 0.10 -7.93
C GLU A 122 -12.60 0.34 -9.25
N ASP A 123 -12.30 1.60 -9.59
CA ASP A 123 -11.56 1.89 -10.81
C ASP A 123 -10.15 1.30 -10.75
N PHE A 124 -9.52 1.21 -9.58
CA PHE A 124 -8.19 0.62 -9.44
C PHE A 124 -8.17 -0.85 -9.89
N PHE A 125 -9.30 -1.55 -9.83
CA PHE A 125 -9.48 -2.97 -10.16
C PHE A 125 -8.63 -3.91 -9.28
N ALA A 126 -7.30 -3.81 -9.35
CA ALA A 126 -6.32 -4.49 -8.51
C ALA A 126 -4.96 -3.76 -8.56
N TYR A 127 -4.11 -4.03 -7.58
CA TYR A 127 -2.87 -3.30 -7.28
C TYR A 127 -3.07 -1.80 -6.94
N LEU A 128 -2.57 -1.39 -5.77
CA LEU A 128 -2.57 -0.01 -5.23
C LEU A 128 -3.92 0.52 -4.76
N GLU A 129 -4.98 -0.28 -4.80
CA GLU A 129 -6.25 0.04 -4.15
C GLU A 129 -6.12 0.13 -2.62
N ASP A 130 -5.28 -0.73 -2.04
CA ASP A 130 -4.88 -0.71 -0.64
C ASP A 130 -4.06 0.55 -0.32
N VAL A 131 -3.13 0.92 -1.20
CA VAL A 131 -2.36 2.18 -1.05
C VAL A 131 -3.29 3.40 -1.16
N ASP A 132 -4.26 3.40 -2.07
CA ASP A 132 -5.24 4.48 -2.21
C ASP A 132 -6.04 4.67 -0.92
N ILE A 133 -6.63 3.59 -0.38
CA ILE A 133 -7.41 3.69 0.85
C ILE A 133 -6.53 4.09 2.04
N ASN A 134 -5.28 3.61 2.11
CA ASN A 134 -4.32 4.00 3.14
C ASN A 134 -3.97 5.50 3.06
N ILE A 135 -3.79 6.07 1.86
CA ILE A 135 -3.54 7.52 1.71
C ILE A 135 -4.76 8.34 2.10
N ARG A 136 -5.97 7.93 1.67
CA ARG A 136 -7.22 8.58 2.08
C ARG A 136 -7.44 8.51 3.58
N ALA A 137 -7.16 7.37 4.21
CA ALA A 137 -7.24 7.20 5.65
C ALA A 137 -6.35 8.22 6.37
N ASN A 138 -5.06 8.26 6.01
CA ASN A 138 -4.12 9.19 6.62
C ASN A 138 -4.52 10.65 6.39
N SER A 139 -4.99 11.02 5.19
CA SER A 139 -5.40 12.40 4.89
C SER A 139 -6.61 12.87 5.72
N ARG A 140 -7.37 11.92 6.28
CA ARG A 140 -8.52 12.16 7.17
C ARG A 140 -8.22 11.87 8.64
N GLY A 141 -6.95 11.71 8.99
CA GLY A 141 -6.51 11.49 10.38
C GLY A 141 -6.77 10.08 10.92
N LYS A 142 -7.20 9.14 10.06
CA LYS A 142 -7.42 7.73 10.42
C LYS A 142 -6.08 7.01 10.59
N LYS A 143 -5.99 6.12 11.59
CA LYS A 143 -4.72 5.51 12.02
C LYS A 143 -4.73 3.99 11.93
N CYS A 144 -3.61 3.43 11.47
CA CYS A 144 -3.37 1.99 11.41
C CYS A 144 -2.48 1.51 12.55
N TRP A 145 -2.87 0.43 13.21
CA TRP A 145 -2.03 -0.26 14.20
C TRP A 145 -1.52 -1.61 13.67
N TYR A 146 -0.21 -1.84 13.76
CA TYR A 146 0.39 -3.12 13.40
C TYR A 146 0.36 -4.09 14.59
N VAL A 147 -0.19 -5.27 14.37
CA VAL A 147 -0.37 -6.34 15.36
C VAL A 147 0.58 -7.51 15.01
N PRO A 148 1.82 -7.54 15.56
CA PRO A 148 2.83 -8.52 15.17
C PRO A 148 2.50 -9.97 15.55
N ASP A 149 1.64 -10.15 16.55
CA ASP A 149 1.18 -11.47 17.01
C ASP A 149 0.05 -12.04 16.15
N ALA A 150 -0.62 -11.20 15.35
CA ALA A 150 -1.61 -11.65 14.38
C ALA A 150 -0.92 -12.10 13.10
N ARG A 151 -0.58 -13.39 13.01
CA ARG A 151 0.23 -13.94 11.93
C ARG A 151 -0.65 -14.52 10.81
N VAL A 152 -0.30 -14.16 9.57
CA VAL A 152 -0.93 -14.70 8.36
C VAL A 152 0.17 -15.19 7.43
N TYR A 153 0.01 -16.42 6.92
CA TYR A 153 0.91 -17.03 5.96
C TYR A 153 0.35 -16.85 4.56
N HIS A 154 0.97 -16.00 3.77
CA HIS A 154 0.52 -15.64 2.43
C HIS A 154 1.31 -16.43 1.39
N ILE A 155 0.60 -17.18 0.55
CA ILE A 155 1.22 -17.93 -0.55
C ILE A 155 1.90 -16.93 -1.47
N GLY A 156 1.13 -15.90 -1.86
CA GLY A 156 1.59 -14.81 -2.68
C GLY A 156 2.19 -15.29 -4.01
N SER A 157 2.61 -14.33 -4.82
CA SER A 157 3.32 -14.60 -6.08
C SER A 157 4.86 -14.54 -5.93
N ALA A 158 5.34 -14.34 -4.69
CA ALA A 158 6.74 -14.04 -4.37
C ALA A 158 7.71 -15.24 -4.52
N THR A 159 7.22 -16.48 -4.46
CA THR A 159 8.06 -17.69 -4.53
C THR A 159 8.17 -18.32 -5.91
N THR A 160 7.30 -17.97 -6.88
CA THR A 160 7.38 -18.47 -8.27
C THR A 160 8.01 -17.47 -9.24
N GLY A 161 8.60 -16.40 -8.72
CA GLY A 161 9.22 -15.36 -9.52
C GLY A 161 8.21 -14.64 -10.39
N SER A 162 7.05 -14.26 -9.80
CA SER A 162 5.97 -13.44 -10.37
C SER A 162 6.41 -12.81 -11.68
N LYS A 163 6.24 -13.56 -12.78
CA LYS A 163 6.75 -13.16 -14.09
C LYS A 163 6.16 -11.79 -14.32
N ILE A 164 7.02 -10.78 -14.43
CA ILE A 164 6.60 -9.41 -14.73
C ILE A 164 5.80 -9.52 -16.02
N ASN A 165 4.48 -9.49 -15.87
CA ASN A 165 3.56 -9.77 -16.96
C ASN A 165 2.98 -8.45 -17.45
N SER A 166 2.56 -8.45 -18.70
CA SER A 166 2.09 -7.24 -19.37
C SER A 166 0.83 -6.66 -18.71
N PHE A 167 -0.03 -7.50 -18.14
CA PHE A 167 -1.21 -7.05 -17.40
C PHE A 167 -0.81 -6.22 -16.17
N THR A 168 0.08 -6.75 -15.33
CA THR A 168 0.56 -6.09 -14.10
C THR A 168 1.31 -4.81 -14.45
N VAL A 169 2.21 -4.83 -15.44
CA VAL A 169 2.94 -3.61 -15.84
C VAL A 169 1.99 -2.54 -16.36
N SER A 170 1.03 -2.90 -17.22
CA SER A 170 0.03 -1.95 -17.74
C SER A 170 -0.83 -1.37 -16.61
N LEU A 171 -1.32 -2.21 -15.71
CA LEU A 171 -2.20 -1.81 -14.62
C LEU A 171 -1.46 -0.99 -13.56
N SER A 172 -0.27 -1.41 -13.11
CA SER A 172 0.54 -0.64 -12.16
C SER A 172 0.98 0.71 -12.75
N THR A 173 1.37 0.76 -14.03
CA THR A 173 1.70 2.06 -14.68
C THR A 173 0.50 3.01 -14.63
N ARG A 174 -0.70 2.48 -14.92
CA ARG A 174 -1.95 3.24 -14.83
C ARG A 174 -2.23 3.71 -13.40
N ASN A 175 -2.17 2.79 -12.44
CA ASN A 175 -2.58 3.00 -11.06
C ASN A 175 -1.60 3.89 -10.29
N ASN A 176 -0.29 3.81 -10.57
CA ASN A 176 0.72 4.72 -10.02
C ASN A 176 0.32 6.20 -10.27
N LEU A 177 -0.07 6.50 -11.51
CA LEU A 177 -0.46 7.85 -11.91
C LEU A 177 -1.86 8.22 -11.38
N CYS A 178 -2.81 7.27 -11.37
CA CYS A 178 -4.13 7.49 -10.76
C CYS A 178 -4.00 7.84 -9.27
N LEU A 179 -3.15 7.13 -8.53
CA LEU A 179 -2.89 7.35 -7.11
C LEU A 179 -2.41 8.79 -6.85
N ILE A 180 -1.43 9.26 -7.63
CA ILE A 180 -0.89 10.62 -7.54
C ILE A 180 -1.97 11.65 -7.86
N VAL A 181 -2.66 11.51 -9.00
CA VAL A 181 -3.67 12.46 -9.46
C VAL A 181 -4.85 12.55 -8.50
N LYS A 182 -5.32 11.42 -7.98
CA LYS A 182 -6.49 11.35 -7.11
C LYS A 182 -6.20 11.90 -5.71
N ASN A 183 -5.00 11.66 -5.16
CA ASN A 183 -4.76 11.87 -3.73
C ASN A 183 -3.91 13.08 -3.36
N TYR A 184 -3.08 13.64 -4.25
CA TYR A 184 -2.08 14.62 -3.83
C TYR A 184 -2.58 16.04 -4.09
N PRO A 185 -2.82 16.93 -3.09
CA PRO A 185 -3.05 18.36 -3.34
C PRO A 185 -2.01 18.95 -4.31
N PHE A 186 -2.37 20.03 -5.03
CA PHE A 186 -1.46 20.61 -6.03
C PHE A 186 -0.12 21.03 -5.43
N SER A 187 -0.14 21.56 -4.21
CA SER A 187 1.05 21.84 -3.42
C SER A 187 1.96 20.60 -3.25
N LEU A 188 1.40 19.40 -3.03
CA LEU A 188 2.21 18.17 -2.86
C LEU A 188 2.75 17.70 -4.19
N LEU A 189 1.97 17.84 -5.27
CA LEU A 189 2.45 17.56 -6.62
C LEU A 189 3.69 18.39 -6.94
N PHE A 190 3.66 19.70 -6.69
CA PHE A 190 4.82 20.56 -6.93
C PHE A 190 6.00 20.22 -6.02
N ARG A 191 5.75 20.02 -4.71
CA ARG A 191 6.80 19.69 -3.75
C ARG A 191 7.46 18.33 -4.03
N PHE A 192 6.69 17.35 -4.49
CA PHE A 192 7.18 16.00 -4.75
C PHE A 192 7.52 15.75 -6.22
N ALA A 193 7.36 16.74 -7.10
CA ALA A 193 7.65 16.61 -8.53
C ALA A 193 9.04 16.00 -8.82
N PRO A 194 10.15 16.41 -8.15
CA PRO A 194 11.44 15.77 -8.39
C PRO A 194 11.46 14.28 -8.06
N ALA A 195 10.89 13.87 -6.92
CA ALA A 195 10.82 12.48 -6.51
C ALA A 195 9.90 11.65 -7.44
N ILE A 196 8.78 12.24 -7.87
CA ILE A 196 7.87 11.63 -8.85
C ILE A 196 8.61 11.40 -10.17
N CYS A 197 9.28 12.41 -10.72
CA CYS A 197 10.04 12.30 -11.96
C CYS A 197 11.15 11.24 -11.88
N ILE A 198 11.91 11.22 -10.78
CA ILE A 198 12.94 10.20 -10.54
C ILE A 198 12.33 8.80 -10.57
N TYR A 199 11.21 8.59 -9.86
CA TYR A 199 10.55 7.29 -9.85
C TYR A 199 10.04 6.90 -11.24
N GLN A 200 9.33 7.78 -11.94
CA GLN A 200 8.78 7.47 -13.27
C GLN A 200 9.90 7.15 -14.27
N PHE A 201 11.05 7.82 -14.16
CA PHE A 201 12.24 7.50 -14.93
C PHE A 201 12.77 6.08 -14.64
N PHE A 202 12.97 5.73 -13.37
CA PHE A 202 13.45 4.38 -13.01
C PHE A 202 12.44 3.28 -13.30
N TRP A 203 11.14 3.56 -13.19
CA TRP A 203 10.08 2.67 -13.63
C TRP A 203 10.17 2.40 -15.14
N LEU A 204 10.35 3.45 -15.95
CA LEU A 204 10.57 3.34 -17.39
C LEU A 204 11.82 2.49 -17.72
N CYS A 205 12.96 2.77 -17.07
CA CYS A 205 14.17 1.98 -17.24
C CYS A 205 13.96 0.51 -16.88
N PHE A 206 13.23 0.23 -15.80
CA PHE A 206 12.91 -1.13 -15.37
C PHE A 206 12.04 -1.86 -16.39
N VAL A 207 10.96 -1.25 -16.88
CA VAL A 207 10.07 -1.89 -17.86
C VAL A 207 10.78 -2.12 -19.20
N ILE A 208 11.67 -1.22 -19.63
CA ILE A 208 12.51 -1.43 -20.83
C ILE A 208 13.44 -2.63 -20.61
N LYS A 209 14.16 -2.67 -19.47
CA LYS A 209 15.04 -3.79 -19.11
C LYS A 209 14.29 -5.13 -19.07
N LYS A 210 13.01 -5.11 -18.71
CA LYS A 210 12.13 -6.30 -18.63
C LYS A 210 11.35 -6.57 -19.92
N ARG A 211 11.61 -5.83 -21.01
CA ARG A 211 10.94 -5.96 -22.32
C ARG A 211 9.41 -5.77 -22.25
N GLN A 212 8.95 -4.88 -21.39
CA GLN A 212 7.52 -4.58 -21.14
C GLN A 212 7.12 -3.17 -21.59
N PHE A 213 7.85 -2.57 -22.54
CA PHE A 213 7.61 -1.20 -23.00
C PHE A 213 6.21 -1.01 -23.61
N VAL A 214 5.72 -1.98 -24.39
CA VAL A 214 4.35 -1.92 -24.97
C VAL A 214 3.29 -1.90 -23.87
N ALA A 215 3.43 -2.76 -22.85
CA ALA A 215 2.53 -2.80 -21.70
C ALA A 215 2.53 -1.48 -20.92
N TYR A 216 3.71 -0.87 -20.75
CA TYR A 216 3.86 0.46 -20.14
C TYR A 216 3.10 1.53 -20.93
N VAL A 217 3.28 1.60 -22.25
CA VAL A 217 2.56 2.56 -23.11
C VAL A 217 1.05 2.33 -23.05
N GLN A 218 0.59 1.08 -23.06
CA GLN A 218 -0.83 0.75 -22.85
C GLN A 218 -1.34 1.25 -21.49
N GLY A 219 -0.54 1.14 -20.43
CA GLY A 219 -0.85 1.69 -19.11
C GLY A 219 -1.02 3.22 -19.14
N LEU A 220 -0.11 3.94 -19.83
CA LEU A 220 -0.22 5.39 -20.02
C LEU A 220 -1.49 5.77 -20.79
N PHE A 221 -1.82 5.07 -21.88
CA PHE A 221 -3.07 5.32 -22.61
C PHE A 221 -4.31 5.08 -21.76
N LYS A 222 -4.33 4.00 -20.96
CA LYS A 222 -5.42 3.74 -20.01
C LYS A 222 -5.53 4.85 -18.96
N PHE A 223 -4.40 5.39 -18.50
CA PHE A 223 -4.38 6.51 -17.56
C PHE A 223 -4.97 7.77 -18.20
N ILE A 224 -4.56 8.12 -19.42
CA ILE A 224 -5.11 9.28 -20.14
C ILE A 224 -6.64 9.17 -20.26
N LYS A 225 -7.16 7.97 -20.56
CA LYS A 225 -8.61 7.73 -20.66
C LYS A 225 -9.36 7.95 -19.34
N ILE A 226 -8.79 7.53 -18.21
CA ILE A 226 -9.42 7.65 -16.88
C ILE A 226 -9.10 8.95 -16.15
N PHE A 227 -8.18 9.76 -16.69
CA PHE A 227 -7.69 10.99 -16.06
C PHE A 227 -8.82 11.97 -15.66
N PRO A 228 -9.81 12.29 -16.52
CA PRO A 228 -10.89 13.21 -16.13
C PRO A 228 -11.69 12.71 -14.92
N LEU A 229 -11.94 11.39 -14.86
CA LEU A 229 -12.64 10.76 -13.74
C LEU A 229 -11.81 10.86 -12.45
N MET A 230 -10.49 10.62 -12.52
CA MET A 230 -9.60 10.75 -11.36
C MET A 230 -9.49 12.19 -10.86
N ILE A 231 -9.55 13.18 -11.77
CA ILE A 231 -9.63 14.60 -11.39
C ILE A 231 -10.96 14.92 -10.70
N GLY A 232 -12.08 14.37 -11.16
CA GLY A 232 -13.36 14.50 -10.46
C GLY A 232 -13.29 13.94 -9.03
N LYS A 233 -12.74 12.73 -8.88
CA LYS A 233 -12.54 12.07 -7.58
C LYS A 233 -11.58 12.81 -6.66
N ARG A 234 -10.55 13.44 -7.22
CA ARG A 234 -9.61 14.30 -6.48
C ARG A 234 -10.34 15.41 -5.76
N THR A 235 -11.28 16.10 -6.41
CA THR A 235 -12.03 17.19 -5.77
C THR A 235 -12.76 16.72 -4.52
N SER A 236 -13.54 15.62 -4.62
CA SER A 236 -14.25 15.03 -3.47
C SER A 236 -13.31 14.53 -2.38
N ASN A 237 -12.17 13.96 -2.77
CA ASN A 237 -11.19 13.45 -1.84
C ASN A 237 -10.51 14.57 -1.04
N LEU A 238 -10.09 15.63 -1.72
CA LEU A 238 -9.43 16.78 -1.11
C LEU A 238 -10.39 17.62 -0.27
N SER A 239 -11.68 17.69 -0.61
CA SER A 239 -12.68 18.38 0.22
C SER A 239 -12.96 17.64 1.54
N ALA A 240 -12.78 16.31 1.56
CA ALA A 240 -12.95 15.50 2.76
C ALA A 240 -11.65 15.36 3.59
N GLN A 241 -10.53 15.91 3.11
CA GLN A 241 -9.26 15.88 3.81
C GLN A 241 -9.34 16.74 5.08
N THR A 242 -8.87 16.21 6.21
CA THR A 242 -8.87 16.93 7.49
C THR A 242 -7.48 17.40 7.90
N LEU A 243 -6.43 16.67 7.51
CA LEU A 243 -5.06 17.08 7.75
C LEU A 243 -4.66 18.23 6.84
N ASP A 244 -3.84 19.13 7.34
CA ASP A 244 -3.27 20.15 6.49
C ASP A 244 -2.20 19.55 5.55
N TYR A 245 -1.79 20.38 4.59
CA TYR A 245 -0.78 20.04 3.62
C TYR A 245 0.59 19.62 4.22
N HIS A 246 1.04 20.29 5.28
CA HIS A 246 2.33 20.04 5.92
C HIS A 246 2.31 18.74 6.73
N GLU A 247 1.23 18.48 7.46
CA GLU A 247 1.02 17.26 8.22
C GLU A 247 0.98 16.05 7.29
N LEU A 248 0.19 16.13 6.22
CA LEU A 248 0.13 15.07 5.21
C LEU A 248 1.52 14.87 4.57
N ALA A 249 2.22 15.94 4.19
CA ALA A 249 3.58 15.83 3.66
C ALA A 249 4.54 15.10 4.62
N LYS A 250 4.42 15.35 5.94
CA LYS A 250 5.25 14.73 6.96
C LYS A 250 4.96 13.24 7.09
N LEU A 251 3.68 12.84 7.09
CA LEU A 251 3.28 11.43 7.09
C LEU A 251 3.79 10.69 5.86
N MET A 252 3.64 11.29 4.67
CA MET A 252 4.12 10.71 3.41
C MET A 252 5.65 10.60 3.35
N ASN A 253 6.37 11.61 3.85
CA ASN A 253 7.82 11.57 4.01
C ASN A 253 8.26 10.43 4.94
N LYS A 254 7.58 10.29 6.09
CA LYS A 254 7.88 9.25 7.07
C LYS A 254 7.67 7.86 6.45
N ALA A 255 6.53 7.64 5.79
CA ALA A 255 6.21 6.39 5.11
C ALA A 255 7.29 6.02 4.08
N GLU A 256 7.69 6.97 3.24
CA GLU A 256 8.77 6.71 2.27
C GLU A 256 10.13 6.46 2.96
N GLY A 257 10.42 7.13 4.07
CA GLY A 257 11.61 6.86 4.87
C GLY A 257 11.68 5.42 5.36
N GLU A 258 10.57 4.88 5.87
CA GLU A 258 10.46 3.48 6.30
C GLU A 258 10.66 2.52 5.12
N VAL A 259 10.14 2.86 3.93
CA VAL A 259 10.38 2.09 2.70
C VAL A 259 11.86 2.07 2.34
N ILE A 260 12.52 3.23 2.31
CA ILE A 260 13.94 3.33 1.97
C ILE A 260 14.79 2.55 2.96
N GLN A 261 14.49 2.63 4.25
CA GLN A 261 15.18 1.88 5.30
C GLN A 261 15.05 0.37 5.10
N SER A 262 13.83 -0.14 4.89
CA SER A 262 13.57 -1.56 4.60
C SER A 262 14.33 -2.03 3.34
N ILE A 263 14.31 -1.23 2.26
CA ILE A 263 15.07 -1.56 1.04
C ILE A 263 16.57 -1.65 1.34
N MET A 264 17.13 -0.69 2.09
CA MET A 264 18.54 -0.65 2.44
C MET A 264 18.95 -1.84 3.31
N GLN A 265 18.16 -2.18 4.32
CA GLN A 265 18.39 -3.34 5.20
C GLN A 265 18.41 -4.65 4.41
N ARG A 266 17.43 -4.86 3.52
CA ARG A 266 17.39 -6.03 2.64
C ARG A 266 18.59 -6.12 1.71
N ARG A 267 19.06 -4.99 1.18
CA ARG A 267 20.24 -4.92 0.30
C ARG A 267 21.51 -5.27 1.06
N GLU A 268 21.68 -4.72 2.24
CA GLU A 268 22.82 -4.98 3.12
C GLU A 268 22.90 -6.46 3.52
N ALA A 269 21.76 -7.06 3.90
CA ALA A 269 21.68 -8.50 4.19
C ALA A 269 22.07 -9.39 2.99
N ARG A 270 22.08 -8.85 1.76
CA ARG A 270 22.52 -9.53 0.53
C ARG A 270 23.93 -9.12 0.09
N GLY A 271 24.67 -8.38 0.92
CA GLY A 271 26.00 -7.85 0.59
C GLY A 271 26.00 -6.76 -0.49
N GLN A 272 24.86 -6.09 -0.71
CA GLN A 272 24.73 -5.04 -1.73
C GLN A 272 24.91 -3.64 -1.12
N GLY A 273 25.63 -2.76 -1.82
CA GLY A 273 25.83 -1.38 -1.37
C GLY A 273 24.56 -0.51 -1.44
N ASN A 274 24.49 0.51 -0.59
CA ASN A 274 23.34 1.41 -0.46
C ASN A 274 23.58 2.86 -0.90
N GLN A 275 24.69 3.16 -1.59
CA GLN A 275 25.11 4.52 -1.95
C GLN A 275 24.01 5.38 -2.60
N LEU A 276 23.26 4.82 -3.56
CA LEU A 276 22.16 5.52 -4.23
C LEU A 276 20.99 5.84 -3.27
N PHE A 277 20.61 4.88 -2.42
CA PHE A 277 19.54 5.07 -1.44
C PHE A 277 19.96 6.03 -0.32
N SER A 278 21.22 5.96 0.13
CA SER A 278 21.76 6.93 1.09
C SER A 278 21.87 8.34 0.51
N PHE A 279 22.16 8.48 -0.79
CA PHE A 279 22.10 9.76 -1.48
C PHE A 279 20.66 10.28 -1.58
N TYR A 280 19.72 9.43 -2.00
CA TYR A 280 18.30 9.75 -2.06
C TYR A 280 17.74 10.19 -0.70
N GLN A 281 18.06 9.43 0.36
CA GLN A 281 17.66 9.75 1.72
C GLN A 281 18.20 11.11 2.14
N ARG A 282 19.46 11.43 1.84
CA ARG A 282 20.03 12.76 2.15
C ARG A 282 19.38 13.89 1.37
N LEU A 283 18.99 13.65 0.13
CA LEU A 283 18.42 14.68 -0.73
C LEU A 283 16.94 14.97 -0.42
N PHE A 284 16.15 13.94 -0.09
CA PHE A 284 14.69 14.04 0.00
C PHE A 284 14.10 13.76 1.38
N LEU A 285 14.87 13.16 2.29
CA LEU A 285 14.37 12.67 3.59
C LEU A 285 15.16 13.21 4.79
N SER A 286 16.41 13.64 4.64
CA SER A 286 17.17 14.27 5.72
C SER A 286 16.90 15.77 5.76
N GLY A 287 16.25 16.24 6.83
CA GLY A 287 15.93 17.65 7.03
C GLY A 287 14.46 17.96 6.72
N LYS A 288 13.58 17.60 7.66
CA LYS A 288 12.30 18.24 7.99
C LYS A 288 11.62 17.55 9.16
#